data_AF-A0A8T6H036-F1
#
_entry.id   AF-A0A8T6H036-F1
#
_cell.length_a   1.000
_cell.length_b   1.000
_cell.length_c   1.000
_cell.angle_alpha   90.00
_cell.angle_beta   90.00
_cell.angle_gamma   90.00
#
_symmetry.space_group_name_H-M   'P 1'
#
loop_
_entity.id
_entity.type
_entity.pdbx_description
1 polymer ?
#
loop_
_entity_poly.entity_id
_entity_poly.type
_entity_poly.pdbx_seq_one_letter_code
_entity_poly.pdbx_strand_id
1 'polypeptide(L)'
;MGKARKFSPEFKARVVLEIVSGNKSLAELSRQYQIKNTVLSRWKAQFLAGAPGIFELGRPAEEKRLRERIADLERLAGKQALQLEIAKKASRYLKSLPPESES
;
A
#
# COMPACT_ATOMS: atom_id res chain seq x y z
N MET A 1 25.70 -9.75 10.20
CA MET A 1 24.80 -9.65 9.02
C MET A 1 24.99 -8.28 8.39
N GLY A 2 25.51 -8.21 7.15
CA GLY A 2 25.84 -6.95 6.50
C GLY A 2 24.60 -6.13 6.14
N LYS A 3 24.60 -4.83 6.47
CA LYS A 3 23.52 -3.89 6.15
C LYS A 3 23.35 -3.82 4.63
N ALA A 4 22.22 -4.30 4.13
CA ALA A 4 21.92 -4.22 2.70
C ALA A 4 21.89 -2.75 2.26
N ARG A 5 22.67 -2.41 1.23
CA ARG A 5 22.71 -1.06 0.65
C ARG A 5 21.31 -0.70 0.13
N LYS A 6 20.71 0.36 0.67
CA LYS A 6 19.42 0.87 0.22
C LYS A 6 19.65 1.84 -0.95
N PHE A 7 18.86 1.70 -1.99
CA PHE A 7 18.86 2.58 -3.17
C PHE A 7 17.49 3.24 -3.29
N SER A 8 17.46 4.53 -3.62
CA SER A 8 16.21 5.25 -3.80
C SER A 8 15.44 4.75 -5.04
N PRO A 9 14.11 4.90 -5.08
CA PRO A 9 13.31 4.55 -6.25
C PRO A 9 13.78 5.26 -7.54
N GLU A 10 14.11 6.54 -7.44
CA GLU A 10 14.53 7.40 -8.56
C GLU A 10 15.85 6.92 -9.14
N PHE A 11 16.79 6.54 -8.27
CA PHE A 11 18.06 5.98 -8.69
C PHE A 11 17.87 4.65 -9.43
N LYS A 12 17.04 3.75 -8.89
CA LYS A 12 16.74 2.46 -9.55
C LYS A 12 16.11 2.69 -10.92
N ALA A 13 15.14 3.60 -11.03
CA ALA A 13 14.48 3.92 -12.28
C ALA A 13 15.46 4.45 -13.33
N ARG A 14 16.33 5.40 -12.96
CA ARG A 14 17.37 5.94 -13.85
C ARG A 14 18.29 4.85 -14.38
N VAL A 15 18.81 4.00 -13.48
CA VAL A 15 19.72 2.90 -13.87
C VAL A 15 19.02 1.91 -14.78
N VAL A 16 17.76 1.54 -14.50
CA VAL A 16 17.00 0.64 -15.36
C VAL A 16 16.71 1.24 -16.72
N LEU A 17 16.40 2.54 -16.78
CA LEU A 17 16.20 3.24 -18.05
C LEU A 17 17.46 3.23 -18.91
N GLU A 18 18.65 3.43 -18.33
CA GLU A 18 19.93 3.30 -19.06
C GLU A 18 20.14 1.89 -19.65
N ILE A 19 19.66 0.84 -18.96
CA ILE A 19 19.73 -0.55 -19.45
C ILE A 19 18.71 -0.81 -20.56
N VAL A 20 17.48 -0.32 -20.39
CA VAL A 20 16.37 -0.57 -21.31
C VAL A 20 16.53 0.24 -22.60
N SER A 21 17.08 1.45 -22.52
CA SER A 21 17.38 2.27 -23.70
C SER A 21 18.59 1.78 -24.50
N GLY A 22 19.35 0.82 -23.96
CA GLY A 22 20.58 0.33 -24.59
C GLY A 22 21.78 1.27 -24.45
N ASN A 23 21.66 2.37 -23.70
CA ASN A 23 22.76 3.33 -23.49
C ASN A 23 23.94 2.71 -22.74
N LYS A 24 23.66 1.81 -21.80
CA LYS A 24 24.69 1.04 -21.08
C LYS A 24 24.26 -0.39 -20.85
N SER A 25 25.22 -1.29 -20.91
CA SER A 25 25.05 -2.68 -20.54
C SER A 25 24.96 -2.86 -19.02
N LEU A 26 24.40 -4.01 -18.61
CA LEU A 26 24.41 -4.44 -17.21
C LEU A 26 25.82 -4.47 -16.62
N ALA A 27 26.81 -4.89 -17.40
CA ALA A 27 28.20 -5.02 -16.95
C ALA A 27 28.86 -3.66 -16.68
N GLU A 28 28.62 -2.67 -17.53
CA GLU A 28 29.13 -1.31 -17.35
C GLU A 28 28.52 -0.65 -16.10
N LEU A 29 27.20 -0.75 -15.94
CA LEU A 29 26.50 -0.20 -14.78
C LEU A 29 26.86 -0.90 -13.48
N SER A 30 27.09 -2.20 -13.54
CA SER A 30 27.57 -3.00 -12.41
C SER A 30 28.94 -2.55 -11.93
N ARG A 31 29.87 -2.28 -12.85
CA ARG A 31 31.19 -1.72 -12.52
C ARG A 31 31.07 -0.29 -12.01
N GLN A 32 30.30 0.56 -12.70
CA GLN A 32 30.16 1.98 -12.38
C GLN A 32 29.56 2.20 -10.98
N TYR A 33 28.47 1.51 -10.66
CA TYR A 33 27.75 1.70 -9.40
C TYR A 33 28.11 0.66 -8.33
N GLN A 34 29.00 -0.28 -8.64
CA GLN A 34 29.37 -1.42 -7.79
C GLN A 34 28.14 -2.24 -7.36
N ILE A 35 27.26 -2.52 -8.32
CA ILE A 35 26.00 -3.26 -8.10
C ILE A 35 26.08 -4.57 -8.87
N LYS A 36 25.89 -5.70 -8.19
CA LYS A 36 25.91 -7.01 -8.84
C LYS A 36 24.90 -7.07 -10.00
N ASN A 37 25.30 -7.64 -11.14
CA ASN A 37 24.45 -7.81 -12.32
C ASN A 37 23.08 -8.42 -11.98
N THR A 38 23.03 -9.40 -11.07
CA THR A 38 21.78 -10.05 -10.63
C THR A 38 20.78 -9.06 -10.01
N VAL A 39 21.26 -8.05 -9.28
CA VAL A 39 20.43 -6.99 -8.69
C VAL A 39 19.87 -6.08 -9.78
N LEU A 40 20.71 -5.70 -10.75
CA LEU A 40 20.29 -4.86 -11.88
C LEU A 40 19.29 -5.59 -12.78
N SER A 41 19.51 -6.87 -13.08
CA SER A 41 18.55 -7.71 -13.82
C SER A 41 17.21 -7.81 -13.10
N ARG A 42 17.22 -7.96 -11.77
CA ARG A 42 15.99 -7.97 -10.96
C ARG A 42 15.25 -6.63 -11.06
N TRP A 43 15.96 -5.50 -10.99
CA TRP A 43 15.32 -4.18 -11.14
C TRP A 43 14.73 -3.98 -12.52
N LYS A 44 15.43 -4.41 -13.58
CA LYS A 44 14.91 -4.38 -14.95
C LYS A 44 13.62 -5.18 -15.07
N ALA A 45 13.60 -6.40 -14.55
CA ALA A 45 12.40 -7.25 -14.56
C ALA A 45 11.23 -6.59 -13.79
N GLN A 46 11.48 -6.06 -12.60
CA GLN A 46 10.46 -5.35 -11.80
C GLN A 46 9.89 -4.13 -12.52
N PHE A 47 10.76 -3.32 -13.14
CA PHE A 47 10.34 -2.14 -13.90
C PHE A 47 9.48 -2.52 -15.10
N LEU A 48 9.91 -3.51 -15.90
CA LEU A 48 9.15 -3.95 -17.08
C LEU A 48 7.80 -4.57 -16.71
N ALA A 49 7.72 -5.30 -15.60
CA ALA A 49 6.46 -5.86 -15.11
C ALA A 49 5.50 -4.77 -14.61
N GLY A 50 6.01 -3.70 -13.99
CA GLY A 50 5.19 -2.59 -13.49
C GLY A 50 4.85 -1.52 -14.53
N ALA A 51 5.60 -1.43 -15.63
CA ALA A 51 5.44 -0.40 -16.66
C ALA A 51 4.03 -0.36 -17.30
N PRO A 52 3.37 -1.49 -17.63
CA PRO A 52 2.01 -1.48 -18.16
C PRO A 52 1.02 -0.78 -17.22
N GLY A 53 1.14 -0.99 -15.91
CA GLY A 53 0.24 -0.42 -14.90
C GLY A 53 0.23 1.10 -14.89
N ILE A 54 1.33 1.77 -15.30
CA ILE A 54 1.38 3.24 -15.42
C ILE A 54 0.36 3.75 -16.45
N PHE A 55 0.15 3.00 -17.54
CA PHE A 55 -0.83 3.34 -18.56
C PHE A 55 -2.26 2.89 -18.19
N GLU A 56 -2.40 2.02 -17.20
CA GLU A 56 -3.70 1.64 -16.63
C GLU A 56 -4.18 2.60 -15.54
N LEU A 57 -3.27 3.18 -14.75
CA LEU A 57 -3.51 4.21 -13.74
C LEU A 57 -4.18 5.48 -14.30
N GLY A 58 -4.21 5.64 -15.62
CA GLY A 58 -4.99 6.66 -16.32
C GLY A 58 -6.46 6.32 -16.51
N ARG A 59 -6.97 5.20 -15.99
CA ARG A 59 -8.43 4.89 -16.03
C ARG A 59 -9.11 5.46 -14.77
N PRO A 60 -10.01 6.46 -14.92
CA PRO A 60 -10.84 6.98 -13.82
C PRO A 60 -11.60 5.91 -13.05
N ALA A 61 -11.76 4.71 -13.63
CA ALA A 61 -12.50 3.60 -13.06
C ALA A 61 -11.87 3.03 -11.78
N GLU A 62 -10.54 2.94 -11.66
CA GLU A 62 -9.93 2.35 -10.46
C GLU A 62 -9.96 3.31 -9.28
N GLU A 63 -9.63 4.58 -9.50
CA GLU A 63 -9.75 5.62 -8.48
C GLU A 63 -11.20 5.78 -8.02
N LYS A 64 -12.16 5.81 -8.96
CA LYS A 64 -13.59 5.84 -8.63
C LYS A 64 -14.00 4.63 -7.80
N ARG A 65 -13.60 3.42 -8.19
CA ARG A 65 -13.89 2.18 -7.45
C ARG A 65 -13.30 2.22 -6.03
N LEU A 66 -12.08 2.73 -5.87
CA LEU A 66 -11.45 2.86 -4.56
C LEU A 66 -12.18 3.90 -3.69
N ARG A 67 -12.58 5.04 -4.27
CA ARG A 67 -13.38 6.06 -3.58
C ARG A 67 -14.75 5.54 -3.15
N GLU A 68 -15.44 4.80 -4.02
CA GLU A 68 -16.71 4.13 -3.68
C GLU A 68 -16.52 3.13 -2.54
N ARG A 69 -15.46 2.31 -2.60
CA ARG A 69 -15.15 1.36 -1.54
C ARG A 69 -14.84 2.03 -0.21
N ILE A 70 -14.12 3.15 -0.22
CA ILE A 70 -13.84 3.95 0.98
C ILE A 70 -15.15 4.47 1.59
N ALA A 71 -16.02 5.06 0.77
CA ALA A 71 -17.31 5.59 1.24
C ALA A 71 -18.20 4.49 1.87
N ASP A 72 -18.21 3.28 1.31
CA ASP A 72 -18.94 2.15 1.87
C ASP A 72 -18.37 1.70 3.22
N LEU A 73 -17.04 1.63 3.33
CA LEU A 73 -16.37 1.27 4.58
C LEU A 73 -16.60 2.32 5.67
N GLU A 74 -16.58 3.61 5.32
CA GLU A 74 -16.88 4.71 6.25
C GLU A 74 -18.32 4.64 6.78
N ARG A 75 -19.30 4.34 5.90
CA ARG A 75 -20.69 4.14 6.32
C ARG A 75 -20.84 2.95 7.28
N LEU A 76 -20.18 1.83 6.98
CA LEU A 76 -20.22 0.64 7.84
C LEU A 76 -19.58 0.92 9.20
N ALA A 77 -18.44 1.60 9.22
CA ALA A 77 -17.77 2.00 10.45
C ALA A 77 -18.67 2.92 11.31
N GLY A 78 -19.33 3.90 10.69
CA GLY A 78 -20.29 4.78 11.38
C GLY A 78 -21.47 4.01 11.98
N LYS A 79 -22.05 3.06 11.23
CA LYS A 79 -23.14 2.20 11.72
C LYS A 79 -22.70 1.37 12.92
N GLN A 80 -21.51 0.76 12.85
CA GLN A 80 -20.96 -0.05 13.94
C GLN A 80 -20.64 0.79 15.18
N ALA A 81 -20.11 2.02 15.00
CA ALA A 81 -19.85 2.93 16.10
C ALA A 81 -21.14 3.29 16.85
N LEU A 82 -22.23 3.58 16.13
CA LEU A 82 -23.54 3.85 16.73
C LEU A 82 -24.09 2.64 17.49
N GLN A 83 -24.01 1.44 16.90
CA GLN A 83 -24.44 0.21 17.57
C GLN A 83 -23.68 -0.03 18.88
N LEU A 84 -22.37 0.21 18.89
CA LEU A 84 -21.55 0.11 20.09
C LEU A 84 -21.94 1.15 21.14
N GLU A 85 -22.22 2.39 20.75
CA GLU A 85 -22.69 3.41 21.69
C GLU A 85 -24.01 3.04 22.36
N ILE A 86 -24.98 2.55 21.57
CA ILE A 86 -26.28 2.11 22.07
C ILE A 86 -26.10 0.95 23.05
N ALA A 87 -25.33 -0.07 22.67
CA ALA A 87 -25.05 -1.22 23.52
C ALA A 87 -24.37 -0.81 24.85
N LYS A 88 -23.41 0.12 24.80
CA LYS A 88 -22.77 0.68 25.99
C LYS A 88 -23.74 1.48 26.86
N LYS A 89 -24.66 2.25 26.28
CA LYS A 89 -25.70 2.98 27.02
C LYS A 89 -26.68 2.02 27.69
N ALA A 90 -27.16 1.01 26.98
CA ALA A 90 -28.06 -0.02 27.53
C ALA A 90 -27.40 -0.79 28.68
N SER A 91 -26.14 -1.22 28.51
CA SER A 91 -25.40 -1.90 29.58
C SER A 91 -25.22 -1.02 30.83
N ARG A 92 -24.93 0.28 30.65
CA ARG A 92 -24.86 1.23 31.76
C ARG A 92 -26.20 1.38 32.46
N TYR A 93 -27.29 1.52 31.71
CA TYR A 93 -28.65 1.64 32.26
C TYR A 93 -29.02 0.41 33.09
N LEU A 94 -28.79 -0.80 32.56
CA LEU A 94 -29.04 -2.05 33.28
C LEU A 94 -28.24 -2.15 34.57
N LYS A 95 -26.97 -1.71 34.58
CA LYS A 95 -26.13 -1.70 35.80
C LYS A 95 -26.58 -0.66 36.84
N SER A 96 -27.27 0.40 36.43
CA SER A 96 -27.76 1.45 37.33
C SER A 96 -29.18 1.21 37.83
N LEU A 97 -29.83 0.11 37.45
CA LEU A 97 -31.15 -0.24 37.97
C LEU A 97 -31.05 -0.60 39.46
N PRO A 98 -31.88 -0.02 40.34
CA PRO A 98 -31.96 -0.44 41.73
C PRO A 98 -32.47 -1.90 41.79
N PRO A 99 -32.05 -2.70 42.78
CA PRO A 99 -32.60 -4.03 42.97
C PRO A 99 -34.11 -3.93 43.15
N GLU A 100 -34.86 -4.76 42.42
CA GLU A 100 -36.30 -4.88 42.61
C GLU A 100 -36.57 -5.09 44.09
N SER A 101 -37.32 -4.18 44.70
CA SER A 101 -37.81 -4.34 46.06
C SER A 101 -38.75 -5.55 46.06
N GLU A 102 -38.21 -6.70 46.46
CA GLU A 102 -38.98 -7.91 46.77
C GLU A 102 -40.08 -7.52 47.76
N SER A 103 -41.34 -7.68 47.34
CA SER A 103 -42.55 -7.55 48.18
C SER A 103 -43.08 -8.93 48.53
#